data_AF-A0A7K9SBC6-F1
#
_entry.id   AF-A0A7K9SBC6-F1
#
_cell.length_a   1.000
_cell.length_b   1.000
_cell.length_c   1.000
_cell.angle_alpha   90.00
_cell.angle_beta   90.00
_cell.angle_gamma   90.00
#
_symmetry.space_group_name_H-M   'P 1'
#
loop_
_entity.id
_entity.type
_entity.pdbx_description
1 polymer ?
#
loop_
_entity_poly.entity_id
_entity_poly.type
_entity_poly.pdbx_seq_one_letter_code
_entity_poly.pdbx_strand_id
1 'polypeptide(L)'
;AGGGSLALALSLGGGPLSAGELELHPPNFPWSHGGPLSALDHASVRRGFQVYRQVCSACHSMEFVAFRSLIGVTHTEAEAKALAEEVEVQDGPDENGEMFMRPGKVSDYFPKPYPNAEAARAANNGALPPDLSYIVNARHGGEDYVFSLLTGYCDPPAGVSLREGLHYNPYFPGQAIGMAPPIYDEVLEYEDGT
;
A
#
# COMPACT_ATOMS: atom_id res chain seq x y z
N ALA A 1 43.07 -59.15 -1.58
CA ALA A 1 43.36 -57.79 -1.07
C ALA A 1 43.37 -56.86 -2.27
N GLY A 2 42.58 -55.81 -2.42
CA GLY A 2 41.51 -55.20 -1.65
C GLY A 2 40.93 -54.13 -2.59
N GLY A 3 39.62 -54.16 -2.85
CA GLY A 3 38.96 -53.15 -3.69
C GLY A 3 38.56 -51.95 -2.83
N GLY A 4 39.14 -50.78 -3.09
CA GLY A 4 38.74 -49.53 -2.46
C GLY A 4 37.64 -48.86 -3.27
N SER A 5 36.41 -48.85 -2.75
CA SER A 5 35.34 -48.01 -3.27
C SER A 5 35.43 -46.63 -2.61
N LEU A 6 35.69 -45.60 -3.41
CA LEU A 6 35.65 -44.21 -2.98
C LEU A 6 34.19 -43.74 -3.06
N ALA A 7 33.48 -43.73 -1.94
CA ALA A 7 32.16 -43.13 -1.83
C ALA A 7 32.30 -41.63 -1.58
N LEU A 8 32.04 -40.81 -2.60
CA LEU A 8 31.92 -39.36 -2.46
C LEU A 8 30.57 -39.05 -1.79
N ALA A 9 30.58 -38.82 -0.48
CA ALA A 9 29.42 -38.34 0.26
C ALA A 9 29.13 -36.88 -0.15
N LEU A 10 28.10 -36.69 -0.96
CA LEU A 10 27.55 -35.36 -1.25
C LEU A 10 26.83 -34.86 0.01
N SER A 11 27.53 -34.06 0.81
CA SER A 11 26.92 -33.35 1.93
C SER A 11 25.95 -32.31 1.38
N LEU A 12 24.67 -32.66 1.29
CA LEU A 12 23.58 -31.69 1.11
C LEU A 12 23.52 -30.82 2.37
N GLY A 13 24.32 -29.76 2.38
CA GLY A 13 24.34 -28.73 3.42
C GLY A 13 23.12 -27.82 3.36
N GLY A 14 21.92 -28.40 3.34
CA GLY A 14 20.68 -27.68 3.57
C GLY A 14 20.30 -27.86 5.04
N GLY A 15 20.61 -26.88 5.88
CA GLY A 15 19.93 -26.76 7.17
C GLY A 15 18.40 -26.67 6.97
N PRO A 16 17.59 -26.76 8.04
CA PRO A 16 16.16 -26.48 7.91
C PRO A 16 15.99 -25.10 7.28
N LEU A 17 15.39 -25.06 6.08
CA LEU A 17 15.00 -23.81 5.43
C LEU A 17 13.99 -23.12 6.36
N SER A 18 14.39 -22.02 6.97
CA SER A 18 13.46 -21.16 7.68
C SER A 18 12.50 -20.58 6.64
N ALA A 19 11.21 -20.90 6.74
CA ALA A 19 10.19 -20.36 5.84
C ALA A 19 10.19 -18.82 5.80
N GLY A 20 10.70 -18.18 6.86
CA GLY A 20 10.86 -16.73 6.96
C GLY A 20 11.92 -16.11 6.03
N GLU A 21 12.80 -16.92 5.42
CA GLU A 21 13.84 -16.45 4.47
C GLU A 21 13.45 -16.66 3.00
N LEU A 22 12.33 -17.35 2.72
CA LEU A 22 11.84 -17.60 1.37
C LEU A 22 10.85 -16.51 0.98
N GLU A 23 11.18 -15.70 -0.03
CA GLU A 23 10.27 -14.68 -0.57
C GLU A 23 9.54 -15.20 -1.80
N LEU A 24 8.21 -15.05 -1.82
CA LEU A 24 7.41 -15.31 -3.02
C LEU A 24 7.41 -14.04 -3.87
N HIS A 25 8.05 -14.11 -5.04
CA HIS A 25 8.00 -13.01 -5.99
C HIS A 25 6.62 -12.89 -6.65
N PRO A 26 6.13 -11.67 -6.90
CA PRO A 26 4.88 -11.47 -7.62
C PRO A 26 5.01 -11.96 -9.08
N PRO A 27 3.93 -12.49 -9.68
CA PRO A 27 3.90 -12.76 -11.11
C PRO A 27 3.82 -11.43 -11.88
N ASN A 28 4.18 -11.46 -13.17
CA ASN A 28 4.02 -10.29 -14.04
C ASN A 28 2.56 -10.21 -14.54
N PHE A 29 1.81 -9.19 -14.15
CA PHE A 29 0.44 -8.99 -14.62
C PHE A 29 0.42 -8.18 -15.93
N PRO A 30 -0.52 -8.46 -16.85
CA PRO A 30 -0.63 -7.74 -18.12
C PRO A 30 -1.37 -6.40 -17.93
N TRP A 31 -0.74 -5.44 -17.25
CA TRP A 31 -1.30 -4.09 -17.06
C TRP A 31 -1.58 -3.39 -18.39
N SER A 32 -2.67 -2.62 -18.46
CA SER A 32 -3.05 -1.84 -19.65
C SER A 32 -1.94 -0.87 -20.11
N HIS A 33 -1.10 -0.44 -19.18
CA HIS A 33 0.02 0.48 -19.34
C HIS A 33 1.41 -0.21 -19.37
N GLY A 34 1.48 -1.53 -19.53
CA GLY A 34 2.76 -2.26 -19.55
C GLY A 34 3.59 -2.08 -20.82
N GLY A 35 3.01 -1.51 -21.90
CA GLY A 35 3.70 -1.28 -23.17
C GLY A 35 4.49 0.04 -23.20
N PRO A 36 5.53 0.17 -24.04
CA PRO A 36 6.41 1.34 -24.07
C PRO A 36 5.73 2.65 -24.49
N LEU A 37 4.57 2.57 -25.15
CA LEU A 37 3.75 3.72 -25.56
C LEU A 37 2.33 3.66 -24.96
N SER A 38 2.09 2.73 -24.04
CA SER A 38 0.78 2.58 -23.41
C SER A 38 0.64 3.61 -22.29
N ALA A 39 -0.43 4.42 -22.36
CA ALA A 39 -0.77 5.35 -21.29
C ALA A 39 -1.53 4.64 -20.16
N LEU A 40 -1.57 5.29 -18.99
CA LEU A 40 -2.45 4.86 -17.89
C LEU A 40 -3.92 4.94 -18.33
N ASP A 41 -4.74 4.02 -17.83
CA ASP A 41 -6.19 4.12 -17.94
C ASP A 41 -6.71 5.10 -16.88
N HIS A 42 -7.01 6.33 -17.29
CA HIS A 42 -7.46 7.39 -16.38
C HIS A 42 -8.80 7.07 -15.69
N ALA A 43 -9.66 6.23 -16.27
CA ALA A 43 -10.87 5.76 -15.59
C ALA A 43 -10.50 4.83 -14.43
N SER A 44 -9.55 3.91 -14.63
CA SER A 44 -9.00 3.08 -13.55
C SER A 44 -8.27 3.91 -12.50
N VAL A 45 -7.55 4.98 -12.88
CA VAL A 45 -6.90 5.88 -11.90
C VAL A 45 -7.97 6.61 -11.08
N ARG A 46 -9.10 7.03 -11.68
CA ARG A 46 -10.21 7.66 -10.95
C ARG A 46 -10.83 6.70 -9.93
N ARG A 47 -11.14 5.47 -10.34
CA ARG A 47 -11.64 4.44 -9.41
C ARG A 47 -10.62 4.11 -8.32
N GLY A 48 -9.33 4.02 -8.67
CA GLY A 48 -8.25 3.80 -7.70
C GLY A 48 -8.13 4.92 -6.67
N PHE A 49 -8.40 6.18 -7.05
CA PHE A 49 -8.50 7.29 -6.09
C PHE A 49 -9.67 7.11 -5.12
N GLN A 50 -10.84 6.64 -5.57
CA GLN A 50 -11.97 6.33 -4.67
C GLN A 50 -11.58 5.24 -3.65
N VAL A 51 -10.90 4.18 -4.09
CA VAL A 51 -10.38 3.14 -3.19
C VAL A 51 -9.42 3.72 -2.16
N TYR A 52 -8.43 4.53 -2.59
CA TYR A 52 -7.51 5.20 -1.67
C TYR A 52 -8.26 6.03 -0.63
N ARG A 53 -9.22 6.85 -1.08
CA ARG A 53 -9.97 7.77 -0.23
C ARG A 53 -10.90 7.08 0.76
N GLN A 54 -11.52 5.96 0.36
CA GLN A 54 -12.51 5.28 1.19
C GLN A 54 -11.89 4.21 2.10
N VAL A 55 -10.77 3.61 1.68
CA VAL A 55 -10.15 2.47 2.39
C VAL A 55 -8.81 2.84 3.00
N CYS A 56 -7.92 3.50 2.24
CA CYS A 56 -6.51 3.61 2.62
C CYS A 56 -6.19 4.88 3.41
N SER A 57 -6.85 6.01 3.13
CA SER A 57 -6.48 7.32 3.67
C SER A 57 -6.73 7.48 5.17
N ALA A 58 -7.40 6.52 5.80
CA ALA A 58 -7.53 6.46 7.25
C ALA A 58 -6.23 6.01 7.96
N CYS A 59 -5.34 5.30 7.25
CA CYS A 59 -4.11 4.76 7.83
C CYS A 59 -2.85 5.20 7.08
N HIS A 60 -2.95 5.38 5.76
CA HIS A 60 -1.84 5.74 4.90
C HIS A 60 -1.88 7.21 4.48
N SER A 61 -0.74 7.88 4.57
CA SER A 61 -0.56 9.19 3.96
C SER A 61 -0.23 9.06 2.47
N MET A 62 -0.43 10.17 1.75
CA MET A 62 0.10 10.36 0.41
C MET A 62 0.58 11.81 0.26
N GLU A 63 1.66 12.11 0.97
CA GLU A 63 2.12 13.47 1.25
C GLU A 63 2.53 14.28 0.02
N PHE A 64 2.88 13.61 -1.09
CA PHE A 64 3.35 14.29 -2.30
C PHE A 64 2.26 14.51 -3.35
N VAL A 65 1.01 14.16 -3.05
CA VAL A 65 -0.13 14.39 -3.96
C VAL A 65 -1.03 15.47 -3.39
N ALA A 66 -1.23 16.54 -4.18
CA ALA A 66 -2.18 17.61 -3.90
C ALA A 66 -3.45 17.47 -4.74
N PHE A 67 -4.57 18.04 -4.29
CA PHE A 67 -5.85 17.99 -5.01
C PHE A 67 -5.74 18.53 -6.44
N ARG A 68 -4.93 19.57 -6.68
CA ARG A 68 -4.63 20.09 -8.02
C ARG A 68 -4.01 19.07 -8.97
N SER A 69 -3.39 18.01 -8.45
CA SER A 69 -2.79 16.94 -9.26
C SER A 69 -3.83 16.03 -9.91
N LEU A 70 -5.07 16.06 -9.42
CA LEU A 70 -6.19 15.32 -9.99
C LEU A 70 -6.80 16.03 -11.21
N ILE A 71 -6.63 17.35 -11.31
CA ILE A 71 -7.27 18.21 -12.31
C ILE A 71 -6.71 17.88 -13.70
N GLY A 72 -7.60 17.50 -14.62
CA GLY A 72 -7.23 17.11 -15.98
C GLY A 72 -6.56 15.73 -16.08
N VAL A 73 -6.45 15.01 -14.96
CA VAL A 73 -6.00 13.61 -14.92
C VAL A 73 -7.22 12.72 -14.68
N THR A 74 -7.83 12.79 -13.50
CA THR A 74 -8.98 11.95 -13.11
C THR A 74 -10.25 12.74 -12.83
N HIS A 75 -10.11 14.03 -12.51
CA HIS A 75 -11.20 14.90 -12.11
C HIS A 75 -11.15 16.22 -12.88
N THR A 76 -12.32 16.86 -12.99
CA THR A 76 -12.42 18.27 -13.38
C THR A 76 -11.96 19.17 -12.22
N GLU A 77 -11.71 20.45 -12.50
CA GLU A 77 -11.39 21.43 -11.45
C GLU A 77 -12.52 21.58 -10.43
N ALA A 78 -13.79 21.57 -10.88
CA ALA A 78 -14.94 21.67 -10.00
C ALA A 78 -15.05 20.47 -9.06
N GLU A 79 -14.85 19.26 -9.57
CA GLU A 79 -14.82 18.04 -8.74
C GLU A 79 -13.65 18.05 -7.77
N ALA A 80 -12.43 18.36 -8.22
CA ALA A 80 -11.25 18.42 -7.34
C ALA A 80 -11.39 19.48 -6.24
N LYS A 81 -12.06 20.60 -6.55
CA LYS A 81 -12.39 21.64 -5.57
C LYS A 81 -13.42 21.14 -4.55
N ALA A 82 -14.48 20.48 -4.99
CA ALA A 82 -15.46 19.87 -4.08
C ALA A 82 -14.79 18.87 -3.13
N LEU A 83 -13.95 17.98 -3.67
CA LEU A 83 -13.17 17.02 -2.88
C LEU A 83 -12.25 17.68 -1.84
N ALA A 84 -11.65 18.82 -2.19
CA ALA A 84 -10.78 19.57 -1.27
C ALA A 84 -11.59 20.26 -0.16
N GLU A 85 -12.77 20.80 -0.48
CA GLU A 85 -13.64 21.48 0.49
C GLU A 85 -14.24 20.51 1.51
N GLU A 86 -14.28 19.21 1.23
CA GLU A 86 -14.73 18.16 2.17
C GLU A 86 -13.75 17.90 3.32
N VAL A 87 -12.51 18.39 3.25
CA VAL A 87 -11.49 18.18 4.30
C VAL A 87 -11.14 19.50 4.99
N GLU A 88 -11.03 19.44 6.32
CA GLU A 88 -10.56 20.56 7.13
C GLU A 88 -9.03 20.56 7.19
N VAL A 89 -8.42 21.70 6.88
CA VAL A 89 -6.97 21.91 6.86
C VAL A 89 -6.60 23.03 7.83
N GLN A 90 -5.59 22.79 8.66
CA GLN A 90 -5.05 23.81 9.55
C GLN A 90 -4.32 24.90 8.76
N ASP A 91 -4.59 26.16 9.06
CA ASP A 91 -3.94 27.35 8.49
C ASP A 91 -3.70 28.39 9.60
N GLY A 92 -3.01 29.48 9.27
CA GLY A 92 -2.69 30.57 10.18
C GLY A 92 -1.19 30.77 10.42
N PRO A 93 -0.82 31.55 11.45
CA PRO A 93 -1.71 32.14 12.46
C PRO A 93 -2.59 33.30 11.96
N ASP A 94 -3.68 33.58 12.68
CA ASP A 94 -4.55 34.75 12.47
C ASP A 94 -3.98 36.03 13.15
N GLU A 95 -4.77 37.12 13.16
CA GLU A 95 -4.36 38.40 13.76
C GLU A 95 -4.12 38.32 15.29
N ASN A 96 -4.67 37.32 15.97
CA ASN A 96 -4.47 37.07 17.39
C ASN A 96 -3.30 36.10 17.66
N GLY A 97 -2.67 35.56 16.62
CA GLY A 97 -1.60 34.56 16.74
C GLY A 97 -2.11 33.12 16.87
N GLU A 98 -3.40 32.87 16.60
CA GLU A 98 -4.03 31.55 16.77
C GLU A 98 -4.09 30.80 15.43
N MET A 99 -3.82 29.49 15.47
CA MET A 99 -4.03 28.61 14.30
C MET A 99 -5.51 28.26 14.18
N PHE A 100 -6.05 28.23 12.96
CA PHE A 100 -7.46 27.92 12.70
C PHE A 100 -7.61 26.79 11.68
N MET A 101 -8.80 26.20 11.61
CA MET A 101 -9.15 25.21 10.57
C MET A 101 -9.97 25.91 9.48
N ARG A 102 -9.75 25.51 8.23
CA ARG A 102 -10.56 25.96 7.10
C ARG A 102 -10.87 24.79 6.17
N PRO A 103 -11.93 24.91 5.34
CA PRO A 103 -12.11 24.04 4.20
C PRO A 103 -10.85 24.03 3.31
N GLY A 104 -10.52 22.85 2.79
CA GLY A 104 -9.39 22.67 1.89
C GLY A 104 -9.59 23.40 0.57
N LYS A 105 -8.48 23.71 -0.09
CA LYS A 105 -8.43 24.27 -1.45
C LYS A 105 -7.57 23.37 -2.34
N VAL A 106 -7.70 23.51 -3.65
CA VAL A 106 -7.00 22.64 -4.62
C VAL A 106 -5.47 22.63 -4.48
N SER A 107 -4.88 23.68 -3.88
CA SER A 107 -3.43 23.71 -3.63
C SER A 107 -2.97 22.87 -2.44
N ASP A 108 -3.88 22.48 -1.54
CA ASP A 108 -3.55 21.68 -0.36
C ASP A 108 -3.20 20.24 -0.76
N TYR A 109 -2.29 19.65 0.01
CA TYR A 109 -1.94 18.23 -0.09
C TYR A 109 -3.01 17.35 0.55
N PHE A 110 -3.03 16.07 0.21
CA PHE A 110 -3.92 15.14 0.88
C PHE A 110 -3.67 15.11 2.40
N PRO A 111 -4.75 15.08 3.20
CA PRO A 111 -4.62 15.12 4.65
C PRO A 111 -3.87 13.91 5.17
N LYS A 112 -3.01 14.11 6.16
CA LYS A 112 -2.33 13.01 6.84
C LYS A 112 -3.28 12.38 7.86
N PRO A 113 -3.38 11.04 7.94
CA PRO A 113 -4.24 10.37 8.92
C PRO A 113 -3.75 10.55 10.36
N TYR A 114 -2.46 10.79 10.54
CA TYR A 114 -1.82 10.96 11.84
C TYR A 114 -0.94 12.21 11.86
N PRO A 115 -0.81 12.89 13.02
CA PRO A 115 0.01 14.10 13.13
C PRO A 115 1.52 13.80 13.08
N ASN A 116 1.94 12.58 13.44
CA ASN A 116 3.33 12.15 13.44
C ASN A 116 3.45 10.60 13.41
N ALA A 117 4.67 10.12 13.22
CA ALA A 117 4.96 8.69 13.12
C ALA A 117 4.68 7.93 14.42
N GLU A 118 4.88 8.55 15.57
CA GLU A 118 4.64 7.95 16.89
C GLU A 118 3.14 7.70 17.11
N ALA A 119 2.29 8.65 16.73
CA ALA A 119 0.84 8.50 16.76
C ALA A 119 0.38 7.38 15.81
N ALA A 120 0.96 7.31 14.61
CA ALA A 120 0.67 6.24 13.65
C ALA A 120 1.04 4.87 14.21
N ARG A 121 2.23 4.73 14.84
CA ARG A 121 2.66 3.49 15.50
C ARG A 121 1.76 3.11 16.67
N ALA A 122 1.37 4.07 17.50
CA ALA A 122 0.49 3.82 18.62
C ALA A 122 -0.89 3.29 18.16
N ALA A 123 -1.41 3.81 17.05
CA ALA A 123 -2.69 3.36 16.48
C ALA A 123 -2.62 1.99 15.77
N ASN A 124 -1.42 1.52 15.40
CA ASN A 124 -1.24 0.34 14.55
C ASN A 124 -0.32 -0.72 15.19
N ASN A 125 -0.46 -0.96 16.51
CA ASN A 125 0.29 -2.00 17.25
C ASN A 125 1.82 -1.92 17.07
N GLY A 126 2.36 -0.70 16.98
CA GLY A 126 3.79 -0.42 16.79
C GLY A 126 4.26 -0.40 15.34
N ALA A 127 3.45 -0.88 14.39
CA ALA A 127 3.73 -0.77 12.96
C ALA A 127 3.48 0.66 12.46
N LEU A 128 4.32 1.13 11.53
CA LEU A 128 4.14 2.42 10.88
C LEU A 128 3.63 2.16 9.46
N PRO A 129 2.37 2.52 9.12
CA PRO A 129 1.91 2.50 7.74
C PRO A 129 2.81 3.38 6.87
N PRO A 130 3.43 2.86 5.80
CA PRO A 130 4.25 3.66 4.92
C PRO A 130 3.42 4.68 4.14
N ASP A 131 4.01 5.82 3.80
CA ASP A 131 3.45 6.75 2.83
C ASP A 131 3.32 6.08 1.44
N LEU A 132 2.19 6.29 0.77
CA LEU A 132 1.88 5.61 -0.49
C LEU A 132 2.28 6.40 -1.74
N SER A 133 2.78 7.63 -1.62
CA SER A 133 3.06 8.50 -2.79
C SER A 133 4.02 7.87 -3.80
N TYR A 134 4.97 7.07 -3.30
CA TYR A 134 5.97 6.38 -4.12
C TYR A 134 6.05 4.88 -3.85
N ILE A 135 5.03 4.27 -3.24
CA ILE A 135 5.13 2.88 -2.78
C ILE A 135 5.42 1.89 -3.91
N VAL A 136 4.85 2.15 -5.10
CA VAL A 136 5.10 1.38 -6.32
C VAL A 136 6.58 1.48 -6.72
N ASN A 137 7.16 2.66 -6.71
CA ASN A 137 8.59 2.85 -7.04
C ASN A 137 9.54 2.37 -5.92
N ALA A 138 9.06 2.34 -4.67
CA ALA A 138 9.85 2.02 -3.49
C ALA A 138 9.90 0.51 -3.16
N ARG A 139 9.27 -0.34 -3.97
CA ARG A 139 9.26 -1.81 -3.78
C ARG A 139 9.63 -2.51 -5.07
N HIS A 140 10.46 -3.55 -4.95
CA HIS A 140 10.74 -4.43 -6.08
C HIS A 140 9.45 -5.11 -6.55
N GLY A 141 9.26 -5.18 -7.86
CA GLY A 141 8.03 -5.69 -8.48
C GLY A 141 6.91 -4.64 -8.62
N GLY A 142 7.05 -3.44 -8.04
CA GLY A 142 6.12 -2.33 -8.30
C GLY A 142 4.64 -2.67 -8.09
N GLU A 143 3.81 -2.33 -9.08
CA GLU A 143 2.38 -2.60 -9.08
C GLU A 143 2.04 -4.09 -9.04
N ASP A 144 2.87 -4.97 -9.61
CA ASP A 144 2.69 -6.42 -9.50
C ASP A 144 2.81 -6.87 -8.03
N TYR A 145 3.77 -6.31 -7.29
CA TYR A 145 3.93 -6.56 -5.86
C TYR A 145 2.75 -6.05 -5.06
N VAL A 146 2.33 -4.80 -5.28
CA VAL A 146 1.21 -4.20 -4.53
C VAL A 146 -0.08 -4.97 -4.79
N PHE A 147 -0.38 -5.32 -6.05
CA PHE A 147 -1.54 -6.12 -6.39
C PHE A 147 -1.51 -7.50 -5.70
N SER A 148 -0.39 -8.22 -5.85
CA SER A 148 -0.21 -9.53 -5.21
C SER A 148 -0.32 -9.46 -3.69
N LEU A 149 0.20 -8.40 -3.07
CA LEU A 149 0.09 -8.18 -1.63
C LEU A 149 -1.37 -7.98 -1.22
N LEU A 150 -2.10 -7.11 -1.90
CA LEU A 150 -3.49 -6.78 -1.53
C LEU A 150 -4.44 -7.96 -1.74
N THR A 151 -4.25 -8.75 -2.80
CA THR A 151 -5.13 -9.89 -3.12
C THR A 151 -4.61 -11.25 -2.62
N GLY A 152 -3.41 -11.27 -2.03
CA GLY A 152 -2.71 -12.51 -1.65
C GLY A 152 -2.87 -12.95 -0.21
N TYR A 153 -3.68 -12.26 0.60
CA TYR A 153 -3.98 -12.68 1.96
C TYR A 153 -4.62 -14.08 1.98
N CYS A 154 -4.09 -14.96 2.81
CA CYS A 154 -4.59 -16.33 2.96
C CYS A 154 -4.29 -16.88 4.35
N ASP A 155 -4.84 -18.06 4.66
CA ASP A 155 -4.54 -18.74 5.92
C ASP A 155 -3.06 -19.17 5.98
N PRO A 156 -2.41 -19.06 7.15
CA PRO A 156 -1.04 -19.52 7.30
C PRO A 156 -0.95 -21.04 7.04
N PRO A 157 0.09 -21.50 6.32
CA PRO A 157 0.28 -22.92 6.08
C PRO A 157 0.58 -23.66 7.40
N ALA A 158 0.37 -24.97 7.40
CA ALA A 158 0.57 -25.80 8.58
C ALA A 158 1.98 -25.60 9.18
N GLY A 159 2.03 -25.34 10.49
CA GLY A 159 3.28 -25.12 11.23
C GLY A 159 3.71 -23.65 11.34
N VAL A 160 3.03 -22.71 10.67
CA VAL A 160 3.27 -21.26 10.83
C VAL A 160 2.32 -20.68 11.87
N SER A 161 2.88 -20.13 12.95
CA SER A 161 2.13 -19.39 13.97
C SER A 161 2.52 -17.92 13.94
N LEU A 162 1.53 -17.04 13.95
CA LEU A 162 1.73 -15.59 13.96
C LEU A 162 1.59 -15.01 15.37
N ARG A 163 2.28 -13.90 15.61
CA ARG A 163 2.02 -13.07 16.80
C ARG A 163 0.67 -12.38 16.65
N GLU A 164 0.03 -12.09 17.78
CA GLU A 164 -1.21 -11.33 17.81
C GLU A 164 -1.06 -9.99 17.07
N GLY A 165 -2.08 -9.64 16.26
CA GLY A 165 -2.07 -8.44 15.43
C GLY A 165 -1.28 -8.54 14.11
N LEU A 166 -0.66 -9.69 13.82
CA LEU A 166 -0.05 -9.96 12.51
C LEU A 166 -0.93 -10.88 11.67
N HIS A 167 -0.90 -10.67 10.36
CA HIS A 167 -1.64 -11.42 9.35
C HIS A 167 -0.69 -12.14 8.40
N TYR A 168 -1.09 -13.29 7.89
CA TYR A 168 -0.27 -14.05 6.94
C TYR A 168 -0.45 -13.48 5.54
N ASN A 169 0.68 -13.21 4.87
CA ASN A 169 0.69 -12.87 3.46
C ASN A 169 1.96 -13.42 2.81
N PRO A 170 1.88 -14.35 1.85
CA PRO A 170 3.06 -15.01 1.29
C PRO A 170 3.97 -14.07 0.49
N TYR A 171 3.43 -12.96 -0.03
CA TYR A 171 4.21 -11.97 -0.78
C TYR A 171 4.93 -10.97 0.11
N PHE A 172 4.49 -10.80 1.37
CA PHE A 172 5.18 -9.90 2.30
C PHE A 172 6.49 -10.54 2.76
N PRO A 173 7.63 -9.81 2.76
CA PRO A 173 8.88 -10.32 3.31
C PRO A 173 8.74 -10.77 4.77
N GLY A 174 9.10 -12.02 5.07
CA GLY A 174 8.89 -12.65 6.38
C GLY A 174 7.44 -13.10 6.67
N GLN A 175 6.55 -12.99 5.67
CA GLN A 175 5.18 -13.51 5.59
C GLN A 175 4.19 -13.09 6.68
N ALA A 176 4.61 -12.26 7.63
CA ALA A 176 3.81 -11.76 8.74
C ALA A 176 3.71 -10.24 8.65
N ILE A 177 2.57 -9.74 8.16
CA ILE A 177 2.33 -8.31 7.95
C ILE A 177 1.44 -7.74 9.07
N GLY A 178 1.75 -6.53 9.53
CA GLY A 178 0.94 -5.82 10.54
C GLY A 178 -0.30 -5.10 9.99
N MET A 179 -0.65 -5.36 8.73
CA MET A 179 -1.81 -4.78 8.04
C MET A 179 -2.89 -5.85 7.92
N ALA A 180 -4.08 -5.57 8.43
CA ALA A 180 -5.27 -6.38 8.18
C ALA A 180 -5.62 -6.36 6.68
N PRO A 181 -6.27 -7.40 6.12
CA PRO A 181 -6.68 -7.42 4.72
C PRO A 181 -7.58 -6.19 4.44
N PRO A 182 -7.12 -5.20 3.67
CA PRO A 182 -7.78 -3.90 3.61
C PRO A 182 -8.96 -3.87 2.61
N ILE A 183 -8.98 -4.81 1.67
CA ILE A 183 -9.99 -4.91 0.62
C ILE A 183 -10.69 -6.26 0.70
N TYR A 184 -11.99 -6.25 0.42
CA TYR A 184 -12.87 -7.41 0.30
C TYR A 184 -13.95 -7.09 -0.74
N ASP A 185 -14.70 -8.10 -1.16
CA ASP A 185 -15.77 -7.91 -2.14
C ASP A 185 -16.78 -6.86 -1.64
N GLU A 186 -17.13 -5.91 -2.52
CA GLU A 186 -18.09 -4.84 -2.23
C GLU A 186 -17.67 -3.90 -1.08
N VAL A 187 -16.36 -3.73 -0.81
CA VAL A 187 -15.85 -2.79 0.20
C VAL A 187 -16.22 -1.31 -0.08
N LEU A 188 -16.52 -0.98 -1.34
CA LEU A 188 -17.07 0.31 -1.76
C LEU A 188 -17.98 0.15 -2.98
N GLU A 189 -18.78 1.18 -3.25
CA GLU A 189 -19.50 1.36 -4.50
C GLU A 189 -18.77 2.39 -5.37
N TYR A 190 -18.54 2.06 -6.65
CA TYR A 190 -17.92 2.99 -7.59
C TYR A 190 -18.94 3.97 -8.17
N GLU A 191 -18.53 5.23 -8.32
CA GLU A 191 -19.35 6.28 -8.95
C GLU A 191 -19.83 5.93 -10.38
N ASP A 192 -19.08 5.10 -11.11
CA ASP A 192 -19.40 4.68 -12.48
C ASP A 192 -20.20 3.37 -12.56
N GLY A 193 -20.50 2.74 -11.41
CA GLY A 193 -21.28 1.50 -11.32
C GLY A 193 -20.53 0.23 -11.74
N THR A 194 -19.20 0.23 -11.72
CA THR A 194 -18.36 -0.98 -11.93
C THR A 194 -18.53 -1.99 -10.79
#